data_AF-A0A1G3IJ79-F1
#
_entry.id   AF-A0A1G3IJ79-F1
#
_cell.length_a   1.000
_cell.length_b   1.000
_cell.length_c   1.000
_cell.angle_alpha   90.00
_cell.angle_beta   90.00
_cell.angle_gamma   90.00
#
_symmetry.space_group_name_H-M   'P 1'
#
loop_
_entity.id
_entity.type
_entity.pdbx_description
1 polymer ?
#
loop_
_entity_poly.entity_id
_entity_poly.type
_entity_poly.pdbx_seq_one_letter_code
_entity_poly.pdbx_strand_id
1 'polypeptide(L)'
;MAKNLKGLIRLHQWVVDEKRRKLGELLKMLVELEEQARRLEAEVVEEQKAAAKAPETAGFLYGNYARHVIERRERLAKSIASMEQQTAAAREELNEAYREIKKFQVAQEVRDRRAALEAARREQNVLDEVGLIMHRRRRRMSVR
;
A
#
# COMPACT_ATOMS: atom_id res chain seq x y z
N MET A 1 21.71 -22.11 -4.21
CA MET A 1 20.68 -21.34 -3.47
C MET A 1 20.07 -20.16 -4.26
N ALA A 2 20.33 -19.99 -5.57
CA ALA A 2 19.81 -18.85 -6.36
C ALA A 2 18.27 -18.84 -6.59
N LYS A 3 17.59 -19.98 -6.40
CA LYS A 3 16.14 -20.10 -6.61
C LYS A 3 15.28 -19.51 -5.47
N ASN A 4 15.86 -19.16 -4.31
CA ASN A 4 15.06 -18.86 -3.13
C ASN A 4 14.62 -17.38 -3.03
N LEU A 5 15.46 -16.43 -3.47
CA LEU A 5 15.20 -15.00 -3.26
C LEU A 5 14.06 -14.46 -4.13
N LYS A 6 13.96 -14.88 -5.39
CA LYS A 6 12.81 -14.55 -6.26
C LYS A 6 11.49 -15.14 -5.74
N GLY A 7 11.56 -16.26 -5.02
CA GLY A 7 10.40 -16.84 -4.32
C GLY A 7 9.98 -15.97 -3.14
N LEU A 8 10.94 -15.58 -2.30
CA LEU A 8 10.70 -14.67 -1.17
C LEU A 8 10.13 -13.31 -1.63
N ILE A 9 10.67 -12.71 -2.69
CA ILE A 9 10.13 -11.46 -3.23
C ILE A 9 8.66 -11.61 -3.62
N ARG A 10 8.27 -12.72 -4.28
CA ARG A 10 6.87 -12.97 -4.63
C ARG A 10 5.99 -13.17 -3.40
N LEU A 11 6.47 -13.89 -2.40
CA LEU A 11 5.77 -14.07 -1.13
C LEU A 11 5.53 -12.72 -0.44
N HIS A 12 6.57 -11.90 -0.31
CA HIS A 12 6.46 -10.57 0.30
C HIS A 12 5.59 -9.61 -0.54
N GLN A 13 5.58 -9.75 -1.86
CA GLN A 13 4.67 -8.98 -2.72
C GLN A 13 3.21 -9.31 -2.39
N TRP A 14 2.89 -10.59 -2.21
CA TRP A 14 1.54 -11.00 -1.80
C TRP A 14 1.16 -10.44 -0.44
N VAL A 15 2.09 -10.43 0.53
CA VAL A 15 1.87 -9.81 1.86
C VAL A 15 1.59 -8.32 1.73
N VAL A 16 2.36 -7.60 0.91
CA VAL A 16 2.12 -6.17 0.63
C VAL A 16 0.73 -5.96 0.04
N ASP A 17 0.34 -6.79 -0.94
CA ASP A 17 -0.97 -6.68 -1.61
C ASP A 17 -2.13 -7.01 -0.66
N GLU A 18 -1.94 -7.94 0.28
CA GLU A 18 -2.89 -8.23 1.35
C GLU A 18 -3.05 -7.04 2.31
N LYS A 19 -1.94 -6.48 2.81
CA LYS A 19 -1.96 -5.30 3.69
C LYS A 19 -2.59 -4.09 3.01
N ARG A 20 -2.30 -3.89 1.72
CA ARG A 20 -2.90 -2.83 0.91
C ARG A 20 -4.41 -2.99 0.78
N ARG A 21 -4.90 -4.21 0.56
CA ARG A 21 -6.34 -4.51 0.51
C ARG A 21 -7.01 -4.23 1.86
N LYS A 22 -6.43 -4.71 2.96
CA LYS A 22 -6.91 -4.45 4.33
C LYS A 22 -6.99 -2.95 4.62
N LEU A 23 -5.95 -2.17 4.28
CA LEU A 23 -5.98 -0.72 4.44
C LEU A 23 -7.10 -0.08 3.61
N GLY A 24 -7.31 -0.54 2.38
CA GLY A 24 -8.40 -0.06 1.52
C GLY A 24 -9.79 -0.34 2.11
N GLU A 25 -9.99 -1.49 2.75
CA GLU A 25 -11.24 -1.82 3.43
C GLU A 25 -11.49 -0.91 4.64
N LEU A 26 -10.47 -0.68 5.48
CA LEU A 26 -10.57 0.23 6.63
C LEU A 26 -10.89 1.67 6.20
N LEU A 27 -10.22 2.16 5.14
CA LEU A 27 -10.48 3.49 4.59
C LEU A 27 -11.91 3.63 4.07
N LYS A 28 -12.47 2.59 3.43
CA LYS A 28 -13.88 2.60 3.00
C LYS A 28 -14.82 2.68 4.19
N MET A 29 -14.61 1.87 5.23
CA MET A 29 -15.43 1.90 6.45
C MET A 29 -15.34 3.26 7.15
N LEU A 30 -14.17 3.90 7.17
CA LEU A 30 -14.01 5.24 7.71
C LEU A 30 -14.85 6.26 6.94
N VAL A 31 -14.77 6.26 5.61
CA VAL A 31 -15.58 7.16 4.76
C VAL A 31 -17.07 6.94 5.00
N GLU A 32 -17.53 5.69 5.12
CA GLU A 32 -18.93 5.37 5.40
C GLU A 32 -19.38 5.95 6.75
N LEU A 33 -18.55 5.86 7.80
CA LEU A 33 -18.85 6.44 9.12
C LEU A 33 -18.91 7.97 9.07
N GLU A 34 -17.99 8.61 8.36
CA GLU A 34 -18.01 10.06 8.16
C GLU A 34 -19.25 10.51 7.39
N GLU A 35 -19.66 9.77 6.36
CA GLU A 35 -20.90 10.02 5.64
C GLU A 35 -22.14 9.85 6.51
N GLN A 36 -22.16 8.86 7.40
CA GLN A 36 -23.24 8.70 8.37
C GLN A 36 -23.30 9.88 9.34
N ALA A 37 -22.15 10.37 9.81
CA ALA A 37 -22.07 11.55 10.65
C ALA A 37 -22.59 12.79 9.90
N ARG A 38 -22.15 13.04 8.66
CA ARG A 38 -22.66 14.15 7.84
C ARG A 38 -24.17 14.09 7.61
N ARG A 39 -24.71 12.89 7.36
CA ARG A 39 -26.16 12.68 7.19
C ARG A 39 -26.92 12.98 8.48
N LEU A 40 -26.40 12.53 9.63
CA LEU A 40 -26.99 12.86 10.93
C LEU A 40 -27.02 14.37 11.18
N GLU A 41 -25.94 15.09 10.86
CA GLU A 41 -25.92 16.55 11.00
C GLU A 41 -26.98 17.24 10.13
N ALA A 42 -27.16 16.78 8.89
CA ALA A 42 -28.19 17.31 8.01
C ALA A 42 -29.61 17.01 8.54
N GLU A 43 -29.87 15.79 9.02
CA GLU A 43 -31.14 15.41 9.65
C GLU A 43 -31.48 16.31 10.84
N VAL A 44 -30.49 16.60 11.69
CA VAL A 44 -30.67 17.47 12.88
C VAL A 44 -31.08 18.88 12.50
N VAL A 45 -30.49 19.44 11.45
CA VAL A 45 -30.83 20.79 10.96
C VAL A 45 -32.28 20.85 10.47
N GLU A 46 -32.74 19.82 9.75
CA GLU A 46 -34.13 19.77 9.28
C GLU A 46 -35.12 19.60 10.46
N GLU A 47 -34.79 18.76 11.44
CA GLU A 47 -35.63 18.57 12.62
C GLU A 47 -35.70 19.85 13.48
N GLN A 48 -34.59 20.58 13.61
CA GLN A 48 -34.57 21.90 14.26
C GLN A 48 -35.50 22.90 13.58
N LYS A 49 -35.47 22.97 12.25
CA LYS A 49 -36.37 23.84 11.48
C LYS A 49 -37.83 23.46 11.67
N ALA A 50 -38.13 22.15 11.72
CA ALA A 50 -39.49 21.67 11.95
C ALA A 50 -39.99 22.04 13.36
N ALA A 51 -39.16 21.83 14.40
CA ALA A 51 -39.48 22.20 15.77
C ALA A 51 -39.70 23.71 15.94
N ALA A 52 -38.90 24.53 15.27
CA ALA A 52 -39.04 25.99 15.29
C ALA A 52 -40.34 26.49 14.63
N LYS A 53 -40.89 25.76 13.64
CA LYS A 53 -42.14 26.12 12.96
C LYS A 53 -43.40 25.80 13.77
N ALA A 54 -43.35 24.83 14.68
CA ALA A 54 -44.49 24.43 15.52
C ALA A 54 -44.07 24.23 17.00
N PRO A 55 -43.71 25.30 17.72
CA PRO A 55 -43.09 25.19 19.05
C PRO A 55 -43.96 24.50 20.10
N GLU A 56 -45.29 24.70 20.04
CA GLU A 56 -46.23 24.19 21.06
C GLU A 56 -46.37 22.67 21.04
N THR A 57 -46.23 22.03 19.88
CA THR A 57 -46.40 20.57 19.72
C THR A 57 -45.08 19.87 19.44
N ALA A 58 -44.24 20.44 18.57
CA ALA A 58 -42.98 19.82 18.15
C ALA A 58 -41.81 20.11 19.13
N GLY A 59 -41.86 21.20 19.91
CA GLY A 59 -40.82 21.54 20.87
C GLY A 59 -40.63 20.49 21.98
N PHE A 60 -41.72 19.90 22.46
CA PHE A 60 -41.68 18.82 23.45
C PHE A 60 -41.09 17.52 22.89
N LEU A 61 -41.45 17.16 21.66
CA LEU A 61 -40.92 15.96 20.97
C LEU A 61 -39.42 16.13 20.63
N TYR A 62 -39.01 17.35 20.28
CA TYR A 62 -37.63 17.68 19.94
C TYR A 62 -36.64 17.40 21.08
N GLY A 63 -37.04 17.58 22.35
CA GLY A 63 -36.16 17.29 23.50
C GLY A 63 -35.74 15.82 23.60
N ASN A 64 -36.64 14.88 23.29
CA ASN A 64 -36.31 13.45 23.23
C ASN A 64 -35.43 13.12 22.02
N TYR A 65 -35.78 13.67 20.85
CA TYR A 65 -34.98 13.53 19.64
C TYR A 65 -33.53 14.02 19.85
N ALA A 66 -33.37 15.21 20.44
CA ALA A 66 -32.07 15.82 20.69
C ALA A 66 -31.17 14.94 21.58
N ARG A 67 -31.73 14.30 22.63
CA ARG A 67 -30.97 13.35 23.46
C ARG A 67 -30.47 12.16 22.64
N HIS A 68 -31.33 11.54 21.84
CA HIS A 68 -30.92 10.41 20.99
C HIS A 68 -29.87 10.80 19.93
N VAL A 69 -29.97 12.00 19.38
CA VAL A 69 -28.96 12.55 18.45
C VAL A 69 -27.62 12.71 19.14
N ILE A 70 -27.58 13.28 20.34
CA ILE A 70 -26.33 13.46 21.10
C ILE A 70 -25.65 12.12 21.32
N GLU A 71 -26.39 11.12 21.81
CA GLU A 71 -25.84 9.77 21.99
C GLU A 71 -25.33 9.16 20.67
N ARG A 72 -26.06 9.36 19.57
CA ARG A 72 -25.65 8.85 18.24
C ARG A 72 -24.39 9.55 17.73
N ARG A 73 -24.27 10.86 17.92
CA ARG A 73 -23.06 11.65 17.59
C ARG A 73 -21.86 11.15 18.38
N GLU A 74 -22.00 10.96 19.69
CA GLU A 74 -20.93 10.44 20.54
C GLU A 74 -20.48 9.04 20.10
N ARG A 75 -21.44 8.15 19.79
CA ARG A 75 -21.13 6.81 19.27
C ARG A 75 -20.39 6.88 17.92
N LEU A 76 -20.88 7.68 16.98
CA LEU A 76 -20.22 7.85 15.67
C LEU A 76 -18.81 8.44 15.82
N ALA A 77 -18.64 9.47 16.65
CA ALA A 77 -17.33 10.07 16.90
C ALA A 77 -16.33 9.06 17.49
N LYS A 78 -16.76 8.26 18.47
CA LYS A 78 -15.92 7.19 19.04
C LYS A 78 -15.56 6.13 17.99
N SER A 79 -16.53 5.73 17.15
CA SER A 79 -16.29 4.75 16.08
C SER A 79 -15.32 5.29 15.02
N ILE A 80 -15.47 6.56 14.61
CA ILE A 80 -14.56 7.23 13.68
C ILE A 80 -13.14 7.27 14.26
N ALA A 81 -12.97 7.77 15.49
CA ALA A 81 -11.66 7.86 16.13
C ALA A 81 -10.97 6.49 16.26
N SER A 82 -11.74 5.44 16.61
CA SER A 82 -11.23 4.06 16.65
C SER A 82 -10.82 3.57 15.25
N MET A 83 -11.62 3.86 14.23
CA MET A 83 -11.32 3.47 12.84
C MET A 83 -10.10 4.22 12.28
N GLU A 84 -9.92 5.49 12.62
CA GLU A 84 -8.72 6.27 12.28
C GLU A 84 -7.46 5.66 12.90
N GLN A 85 -7.51 5.25 14.17
CA GLN A 85 -6.39 4.56 14.83
C GLN A 85 -6.06 3.23 14.14
N GLN A 86 -7.08 2.43 13.81
CA GLN A 86 -6.89 1.16 13.08
C GLN A 86 -6.32 1.39 11.68
N THR A 87 -6.78 2.43 10.98
CA THR A 87 -6.28 2.82 9.66
C THR A 87 -4.82 3.27 9.73
N ALA A 88 -4.45 4.06 10.74
CA ALA A 88 -3.08 4.48 10.96
C ALA A 88 -2.16 3.27 11.23
N ALA A 89 -2.59 2.34 12.09
CA ALA A 89 -1.84 1.12 12.36
C ALA A 89 -1.67 0.26 11.10
N ALA A 90 -2.75 0.03 10.34
CA ALA A 90 -2.70 -0.72 9.09
C ALA A 90 -1.81 -0.07 8.02
N ARG A 91 -1.75 1.27 8.00
CA ARG A 91 -0.84 2.01 7.13
C ARG A 91 0.61 1.77 7.50
N GLU A 92 0.92 1.72 8.79
CA GLU A 92 2.27 1.44 9.25
C GLU A 92 2.69 -0.02 9.00
N GLU A 93 1.77 -0.98 9.20
CA GLU A 93 1.98 -2.38 8.78
C GLU A 93 2.30 -2.50 7.28
N LEU A 94 1.60 -1.74 6.44
CA LEU A 94 1.85 -1.71 5.00
C LEU A 94 3.23 -1.09 4.68
N ASN A 95 3.59 0.00 5.36
CA ASN A 95 4.90 0.63 5.22
C ASN A 95 6.03 -0.34 5.61
N GLU A 96 5.86 -1.09 6.70
CA GLU A 96 6.80 -2.13 7.12
C GLU A 96 6.94 -3.25 6.08
N ALA A 97 5.83 -3.73 5.53
CA ALA A 97 5.84 -4.75 4.48
C ALA A 97 6.60 -4.27 3.22
N TYR A 98 6.42 -2.99 2.84
CA TYR A 98 7.18 -2.37 1.75
C TYR A 98 8.67 -2.26 2.06
N ARG A 99 9.05 -1.88 3.29
CA ARG A 99 10.45 -1.86 3.72
C ARG A 99 11.07 -3.25 3.63
N GLU A 100 10.33 -4.28 4.03
CA GLU A 100 10.81 -5.66 4.05
C GLU A 100 11.02 -6.21 2.63
N ILE A 101 10.05 -6.08 1.73
CA ILE A 101 10.22 -6.52 0.34
C ILE A 101 11.40 -5.80 -0.35
N LYS A 102 11.62 -4.51 -0.04
CA LYS A 102 12.69 -3.73 -0.66
C LYS A 102 14.07 -4.27 -0.31
N LYS A 103 14.28 -4.81 0.90
CA LYS A 103 15.54 -5.47 1.28
C LYS A 103 15.85 -6.65 0.34
N PHE A 104 14.85 -7.49 0.08
CA PHE A 104 15.02 -8.64 -0.82
C PHE A 104 15.24 -8.22 -2.27
N GLN A 105 14.52 -7.19 -2.74
CA GLN A 105 14.70 -6.64 -4.09
C GLN A 105 16.13 -6.12 -4.29
N VAL A 106 16.65 -5.31 -3.36
CA VAL A 106 18.02 -4.79 -3.42
C VAL A 106 19.05 -5.93 -3.41
N ALA A 107 18.85 -6.93 -2.56
CA ALA A 107 19.73 -8.11 -2.53
C ALA A 107 19.71 -8.89 -3.85
N GLN A 108 18.55 -8.96 -4.53
CA GLN A 108 18.41 -9.60 -5.82
C GLN A 108 19.09 -8.79 -6.93
N GLU A 109 18.91 -7.47 -6.94
CA GLU A 109 19.55 -6.54 -7.89
C GLU A 109 21.08 -6.65 -7.82
N VAL A 110 21.65 -6.67 -6.62
CA VAL A 110 23.11 -6.83 -6.43
C VAL A 110 23.61 -8.17 -6.99
N ARG A 111 22.86 -9.25 -6.78
CA ARG A 111 23.19 -10.58 -7.31
C ARG A 111 23.13 -10.61 -8.83
N ASP A 112 22.06 -10.06 -9.41
CA ASP A 112 21.87 -10.03 -10.86
C ASP A 112 22.97 -9.19 -11.53
N ARG A 113 23.34 -8.05 -10.93
CA ARG A 113 24.46 -7.23 -11.41
C ARG A 113 25.78 -7.98 -11.37
N ARG A 114 26.08 -8.71 -10.30
CA ARG A 114 27.30 -9.53 -10.20
C ARG A 114 27.32 -10.63 -11.25
N ALA A 115 26.20 -11.33 -11.44
CA ALA A 115 26.09 -12.39 -12.44
C ALA A 115 26.27 -11.84 -13.87
N ALA A 116 25.72 -10.67 -14.16
CA ALA A 116 25.88 -10.00 -15.46
C ALA A 116 27.34 -9.59 -15.71
N LEU A 117 28.03 -9.04 -14.70
CA LEU A 117 29.46 -8.69 -14.81
C LEU A 117 30.33 -9.93 -15.03
N GLU A 118 30.06 -11.03 -14.33
CA GLU A 118 30.78 -12.30 -14.52
C GLU A 118 30.52 -12.91 -15.91
N ALA A 119 29.28 -12.80 -16.43
CA ALA A 119 28.96 -13.24 -17.78
C ALA A 119 29.68 -12.40 -18.84
N ALA A 120 29.66 -11.08 -18.72
CA ALA A 120 30.36 -10.16 -19.62
C ALA A 120 31.88 -10.40 -19.63
N ARG A 121 32.48 -10.65 -18.45
CA ARG A 121 33.91 -11.02 -18.35
C ARG A 121 34.22 -12.32 -19.07
N ARG A 122 33.38 -13.35 -18.92
CA ARG A 122 33.55 -14.63 -19.62
C ARG A 122 33.45 -14.44 -21.13
N GLU A 123 32.47 -13.67 -21.59
CA GLU A 123 32.30 -13.35 -23.01
C GLU A 123 33.51 -12.60 -23.58
N GLN A 124 34.00 -11.59 -22.87
CA GLN A 124 35.20 -10.85 -23.28
C GLN A 124 36.42 -11.76 -23.42
N ASN A 125 36.68 -12.62 -22.43
CA ASN A 125 37.81 -13.56 -22.49
C ASN A 125 37.72 -14.49 -23.71
N VAL A 126 36.53 -14.96 -24.05
CA VAL A 126 36.30 -15.80 -25.24
C VAL A 126 36.58 -15.01 -26.53
N LEU A 127 36.10 -13.77 -26.61
CA LEU A 127 36.35 -12.90 -27.77
C LEU A 127 37.85 -12.61 -27.94
N ASP A 128 38.56 -12.34 -26.85
CA ASP A 128 40.01 -12.10 -26.85
C ASP A 128 40.78 -13.34 -27.32
N GLU A 129 40.42 -14.53 -26.84
CA GLU A 129 41.00 -15.80 -27.30
C GLU A 129 40.80 -16.01 -28.80
N VAL A 130 39.60 -15.79 -29.31
CA VAL A 130 39.28 -15.88 -30.75
C VAL A 130 40.10 -14.86 -31.55
N GLY A 131 40.20 -13.62 -31.07
CA GLY A 131 41.02 -12.57 -31.69
C GLY A 131 42.49 -12.96 -31.79
N LEU A 132 43.07 -13.51 -30.72
CA LEU A 132 44.46 -14.00 -30.71
C LEU A 132 44.68 -15.17 -31.67
N ILE A 133 43.72 -16.09 -31.78
CA ILE A 133 43.78 -17.22 -32.74
C ILE A 133 43.76 -16.69 -34.17
N MET A 134 42.84 -15.77 -34.49
CA MET A 134 42.72 -15.19 -35.83
C MET A 134 43.97 -14.40 -36.23
N HIS A 135 44.51 -13.59 -35.31
CA HIS A 135 45.75 -12.85 -35.54
C HIS A 135 46.94 -13.80 -35.81
N ARG A 136 47.09 -14.86 -35.00
CA ARG A 136 48.13 -15.89 -35.22
C ARG A 136 48.01 -16.56 -36.58
N ARG A 137 46.79 -16.90 -37.02
CA ARG A 137 46.54 -17.49 -38.34
C ARG A 137 46.94 -16.55 -39.47
N ARG A 138 46.55 -15.27 -39.40
CA ARG A 138 46.87 -14.27 -40.42
C ARG A 138 48.39 -14.04 -40.55
N ARG A 139 49.10 -13.97 -39.42
CA ARG A 139 50.56 -13.82 -39.39
C ARG A 139 51.28 -15.01 -40.02
N ARG A 140 50.76 -16.24 -39.83
CA ARG A 140 51.29 -17.46 -40.47
C ARG A 140 51.10 -17.48 -41.99
N MET A 141 50.02 -16.91 -42.50
CA MET A 141 49.77 -16.85 -43.95
C MET A 141 50.56 -15.76 -44.66
N SER A 142 50.95 -14.68 -43.95
CA SER A 142 51.75 -13.58 -44.49
C SER A 142 53.25 -13.88 -44.61
N VAL A 143 53.74 -14.99 -44.04
CA VAL A 143 55.16 -15.39 -44.02
C VAL A 143 55.43 -16.52 -45.03
N ARG A 144 54.44 -16.85 -45.87
CA ARG A 144 54.58 -17.70 -47.06
C ARG A 144 54.54 -16.84 -48.31
#